data_AF-A0A7S1HTB9-F1
#
_entry.id   AF-A0A7S1HTB9-F1
#
_cell.length_a   1.000
_cell.length_b   1.000
_cell.length_c   1.000
_cell.angle_alpha   90.00
_cell.angle_beta   90.00
_cell.angle_gamma   90.00
#
_symmetry.space_group_name_H-M   'P 1'
#
loop_
_entity.id
_entity.type
_entity.pdbx_description
1 polymer ?
#
loop_
_entity_poly.entity_id
_entity_poly.type
_entity_poly.pdbx_seq_one_letter_code
_entity_poly.pdbx_strand_id
1 'polypeptide(L)'
;NPLDQRMTACAKGLHLALAMYRRYGAKFFSTAIYRDCVHEMQGQFIDVWQQKTDFPGSNHYVCLRGNQPVEDYFSILRSVSHDSTITAGTILSRAQGAVEVAATYAKHPEWKRASSHRGKVGDNMVPKSAGPCNVDDVCIHTCWSNGRAQAESVLSRSPSVGYLPGQFEEWAADGATMLAPSGVRLDGFIPEDSDVEDNQGSDVDEAAADMDLE
;
A
#
# COMPACT_ATOMS: atom_id res chain seq x y z
N ASN A 1 0.31 1.57 23.62
CA ASN A 1 -0.85 1.04 22.86
C ASN A 1 -0.34 0.54 21.51
N PRO A 2 -0.62 -0.71 21.08
CA PRO A 2 -0.19 -1.22 19.76
C PRO A 2 -0.68 -0.38 18.57
N LEU A 3 -1.85 0.25 18.67
CA LEU A 3 -2.36 1.15 17.63
C LEU A 3 -1.54 2.43 17.53
N ASP A 4 -1.17 3.03 18.66
CA ASP A 4 -0.30 4.23 18.70
C ASP A 4 1.06 3.99 18.02
N GLN A 5 1.66 2.81 18.23
CA GLN A 5 2.90 2.42 17.56
C GLN A 5 2.72 2.30 16.04
N ARG A 6 1.61 1.72 15.58
CA ARG A 6 1.31 1.57 14.15
C ARG A 6 1.03 2.91 13.49
N MET A 7 0.24 3.75 14.13
CA MET A 7 -0.05 5.11 13.66
C MET A 7 1.23 5.92 13.56
N THR A 8 2.10 5.84 14.57
CA THR A 8 3.43 6.47 14.55
C THR A 8 4.30 5.95 13.40
N ALA A 9 4.28 4.64 13.14
CA ALA A 9 5.00 4.03 12.02
C ALA A 9 4.45 4.49 10.66
N CYS A 10 3.12 4.62 10.51
CA CYS A 10 2.49 5.15 9.30
C CYS A 10 2.85 6.62 9.07
N ALA A 11 2.80 7.47 10.12
CA ALA A 11 3.26 8.85 10.03
C ALA A 11 4.74 8.92 9.61
N LYS A 12 5.60 8.10 10.22
CA LYS A 12 7.02 8.00 9.82
C LYS A 12 7.16 7.63 8.34
N GLY A 13 6.42 6.62 7.88
CA GLY A 13 6.40 6.18 6.49
C GLY A 13 5.99 7.30 5.53
N LEU A 14 4.93 8.04 5.86
CA LEU A 14 4.46 9.19 5.09
C LEU A 14 5.53 10.29 4.97
N HIS A 15 6.15 10.68 6.09
CA HIS A 15 7.21 11.70 6.08
C HIS A 15 8.44 11.26 5.28
N LEU A 16 8.83 9.99 5.38
CA LEU A 16 9.92 9.43 4.57
C LEU A 16 9.54 9.41 3.08
N ALA A 17 8.32 8.98 2.75
CA ALA A 17 7.83 8.96 1.37
C ALA A 17 7.85 10.38 0.77
N LEU A 18 7.34 11.38 1.50
CA LEU A 18 7.35 12.78 1.09
C LEU A 18 8.78 13.28 0.82
N ALA A 19 9.72 13.02 1.74
CA ALA A 19 11.11 13.44 1.59
C ALA A 19 11.78 12.80 0.37
N MET A 20 11.59 11.49 0.19
CA MET A 20 12.16 10.77 -0.95
C MET A 20 11.53 11.20 -2.28
N TYR A 21 10.21 11.40 -2.32
CA TYR A 21 9.52 11.86 -3.52
C TYR A 21 9.87 13.30 -3.87
N ARG A 22 10.03 14.21 -2.90
CA ARG A 22 10.54 15.57 -3.19
C ARG A 22 11.98 15.55 -3.70
N ARG A 23 12.81 14.63 -3.22
CA ARG A 23 14.23 14.56 -3.60
C ARG A 23 14.44 13.94 -4.98
N TYR A 24 13.75 12.85 -5.27
CA TYR A 24 14.00 12.00 -6.44
C TYR A 24 12.81 11.94 -7.42
N GLY A 25 11.64 12.44 -7.02
CA GLY A 25 10.42 12.41 -7.82
C GLY A 25 9.99 11.00 -8.19
N ALA A 26 9.45 10.87 -9.40
CA ALA A 26 8.99 9.61 -9.98
C ALA A 26 10.09 8.55 -10.15
N LYS A 27 11.38 8.92 -10.03
CA LYS A 27 12.51 7.99 -10.16
C LYS A 27 12.67 7.06 -8.96
N PHE A 28 12.11 7.42 -7.80
CA PHE A 28 12.16 6.58 -6.60
C PHE A 28 10.89 5.73 -6.45
N PHE A 29 9.72 6.37 -6.58
CA PHE A 29 8.42 5.70 -6.70
C PHE A 29 7.68 6.31 -7.87
N SER A 30 7.03 5.49 -8.71
CA SER A 30 6.09 6.05 -9.69
C SER A 30 5.05 6.92 -8.98
N THR A 31 4.59 7.98 -9.63
CA THR A 31 3.60 8.90 -9.05
C THR A 31 2.34 8.16 -8.59
N ALA A 32 1.92 7.14 -9.33
CA ALA A 32 0.82 6.26 -8.94
C ALA A 32 1.09 5.52 -7.63
N ILE A 33 2.24 4.84 -7.50
CA ILE A 33 2.60 4.11 -6.27
C ILE A 33 2.72 5.06 -5.08
N TYR A 34 3.38 6.22 -5.27
CA TYR A 34 3.48 7.22 -4.21
C TYR A 34 2.09 7.64 -3.71
N ARG A 35 1.20 8.00 -4.63
CA ARG A 35 -0.15 8.44 -4.32
C ARG A 35 -0.92 7.34 -3.58
N ASP A 36 -0.87 6.11 -4.06
CA ASP A 36 -1.61 4.99 -3.48
C ASP A 36 -1.08 4.67 -2.07
N CYS A 37 0.24 4.70 -1.86
CA CYS A 37 0.86 4.58 -0.54
C CYS A 37 0.44 5.71 0.41
N VAL A 38 0.43 6.96 -0.07
CA VAL A 38 0.02 8.12 0.74
C VAL A 38 -1.44 8.02 1.12
N HIS A 39 -2.34 7.70 0.17
CA HIS A 39 -3.76 7.51 0.46
C HIS A 39 -3.99 6.40 1.48
N GLU A 40 -3.30 5.27 1.34
CA GLU A 40 -3.49 4.15 2.24
C GLU A 40 -3.03 4.47 3.66
N MET A 41 -1.85 5.08 3.80
CA MET A 41 -1.32 5.46 5.11
C MET A 41 -2.10 6.63 5.73
N GLN A 42 -2.46 7.67 4.98
CA GLN A 42 -3.23 8.80 5.50
C GLN A 42 -4.66 8.40 5.86
N GLY A 43 -5.27 7.52 5.06
CA GLY A 43 -6.62 7.12 5.35
C GLY A 43 -6.72 6.36 6.67
N GLN A 44 -5.67 5.66 7.14
CA GLN A 44 -5.69 5.04 8.47
C GLN A 44 -5.93 6.08 9.59
N PHE A 45 -5.39 7.30 9.42
CA PHE A 45 -5.67 8.40 10.34
C PHE A 45 -7.11 8.88 10.26
N ILE A 46 -7.67 8.93 9.05
CA ILE A 46 -9.06 9.31 8.83
C ILE A 46 -10.00 8.28 9.46
N ASP A 47 -9.77 6.98 9.25
CA ASP A 47 -10.58 5.91 9.83
C ASP A 47 -10.57 5.96 11.37
N VAL A 48 -9.39 6.12 11.99
CA VAL A 48 -9.28 6.21 13.44
C VAL A 48 -9.99 7.48 13.96
N TRP A 49 -9.88 8.60 13.23
CA TRP A 49 -10.58 9.83 13.60
C TRP A 49 -12.10 9.71 13.48
N GLN A 50 -12.60 9.14 12.38
CA GLN A 50 -14.02 8.86 12.17
C GLN A 50 -14.54 7.90 13.25
N GLN A 51 -13.84 6.81 13.51
CA GLN A 51 -14.26 5.83 14.51
C GLN A 51 -14.32 6.41 15.92
N LYS A 52 -13.40 7.31 16.30
CA LYS A 52 -13.49 8.05 17.57
C LYS A 52 -14.71 8.96 17.66
N THR A 53 -15.09 9.56 16.54
CA THR A 53 -16.20 10.52 16.47
C THR A 53 -17.53 9.79 16.50
N ASP A 54 -17.66 8.74 15.69
CA ASP A 54 -18.91 8.04 15.45
C ASP A 54 -19.15 6.91 16.46
N PHE A 55 -18.09 6.24 16.92
CA PHE A 55 -18.14 5.06 17.79
C PHE A 55 -17.06 5.10 18.88
N PRO A 56 -17.13 6.07 19.81
CA PRO A 56 -16.17 6.16 20.91
C PRO A 56 -16.13 4.87 21.73
N GLY A 57 -14.94 4.47 22.20
CA GLY A 57 -14.70 3.25 22.96
C GLY A 57 -14.73 1.95 22.15
N SER A 58 -14.95 2.03 20.83
CA SER A 58 -14.92 0.85 19.96
C SER A 58 -13.49 0.39 19.66
N ASN A 59 -13.35 -0.90 19.33
CA ASN A 59 -12.07 -1.47 18.93
C ASN A 59 -11.82 -1.23 17.44
N HIS A 60 -10.64 -0.71 17.10
CA HIS A 60 -10.20 -0.58 15.72
C HIS A 60 -9.35 -1.78 15.30
N TYR A 61 -9.63 -2.30 14.12
CA TYR A 61 -8.96 -3.46 13.54
C TYR A 61 -8.27 -3.05 12.24
N VAL A 62 -7.04 -2.54 12.35
CA VAL A 62 -6.22 -2.07 11.19
C VAL A 62 -6.12 -3.13 10.08
N CYS A 63 -6.11 -4.42 10.44
CA CYS A 63 -6.06 -5.54 9.50
C CYS A 63 -7.27 -5.64 8.55
N LEU A 64 -8.39 -4.98 8.85
CA LEU A 64 -9.59 -4.99 8.00
C LEU A 64 -9.49 -4.01 6.83
N ARG A 65 -8.52 -3.08 6.84
CA ARG A 65 -8.32 -2.11 5.76
C ARG A 65 -7.58 -2.71 4.57
N GLY A 66 -6.73 -3.71 4.81
CA GLY A 66 -5.98 -4.38 3.75
C GLY A 66 -6.85 -5.30 2.88
N ASN A 67 -6.35 -5.60 1.68
CA ASN A 67 -7.00 -6.53 0.76
C ASN A 67 -6.77 -8.01 1.11
N GLN A 68 -6.08 -8.32 2.20
CA GLN A 68 -5.75 -9.70 2.59
C GLN A 68 -6.99 -10.63 2.64
N PRO A 69 -8.16 -10.22 3.18
CA PRO A 69 -9.34 -11.10 3.14
C PRO A 69 -9.81 -11.41 1.71
N VAL A 70 -9.67 -10.44 0.81
CA VAL A 70 -10.04 -10.57 -0.60
C VAL A 70 -9.02 -11.44 -1.35
N GLU A 71 -7.73 -11.24 -1.10
CA GLU A 71 -6.64 -12.08 -1.67
C GLU A 71 -6.72 -13.53 -1.20
N ASP A 72 -7.02 -13.74 0.09
CA ASP A 72 -7.26 -15.07 0.65
C ASP A 72 -8.46 -15.73 -0.04
N TYR A 73 -9.54 -14.98 -0.24
CA TYR A 73 -10.73 -15.47 -0.94
C TYR A 73 -10.44 -15.79 -2.41
N PHE A 74 -9.70 -14.94 -3.12
CA PHE A 74 -9.27 -15.21 -4.50
C PHE A 74 -8.36 -16.42 -4.60
N SER A 75 -7.49 -16.63 -3.60
CA SER A 75 -6.63 -17.81 -3.54
C SER A 75 -7.46 -19.09 -3.38
N ILE A 76 -8.48 -19.08 -2.54
CA ILE A 76 -9.44 -20.19 -2.41
C ILE A 76 -10.17 -20.38 -3.75
N LEU A 77 -10.71 -19.30 -4.33
CA LEU A 77 -11.47 -19.34 -5.58
C LEU A 77 -10.67 -19.93 -6.76
N ARG A 78 -9.35 -19.66 -6.81
CA ARG A 78 -8.42 -20.26 -7.77
C ARG A 78 -8.09 -21.73 -7.46
N SER A 79 -8.15 -22.14 -6.21
CA SER A 79 -7.77 -23.50 -5.76
C SER A 79 -8.92 -24.51 -5.86
N VAL A 80 -10.17 -24.06 -5.97
CA VAL A 80 -11.36 -24.94 -6.06
C VAL A 80 -11.41 -25.72 -7.40
N SER A 81 -10.63 -25.34 -8.42
CA SER A 81 -10.63 -26.02 -9.72
C SER A 81 -9.30 -25.83 -10.46
N HIS A 82 -8.95 -26.79 -11.33
CA HIS A 82 -7.70 -26.82 -12.07
C HIS A 82 -7.69 -25.99 -13.38
N ASP A 83 -8.81 -25.36 -13.77
CA ASP A 83 -8.84 -24.58 -15.02
C ASP A 83 -8.10 -23.25 -14.92
N SER A 84 -7.22 -23.00 -15.88
CA SER A 84 -6.40 -21.79 -15.99
C SER A 84 -7.17 -20.53 -16.39
N THR A 85 -8.36 -20.67 -16.98
CA THR A 85 -9.14 -19.55 -17.54
C THR A 85 -10.45 -19.39 -16.77
N ILE A 86 -10.55 -18.30 -16.00
CA ILE A 86 -11.74 -17.97 -15.21
C ILE A 86 -12.63 -17.03 -16.04
N THR A 87 -13.87 -17.45 -16.31
CA THR A 87 -14.92 -16.55 -16.86
C THR A 87 -15.82 -16.05 -15.74
N ALA A 88 -16.56 -14.96 -15.94
CA ALA A 88 -17.49 -14.42 -14.95
C ALA A 88 -18.53 -15.44 -14.48
N GLY A 89 -19.06 -16.28 -15.39
CA GLY A 89 -19.97 -17.37 -15.04
C GLY A 89 -19.30 -18.45 -14.17
N THR A 90 -18.03 -18.73 -14.44
CA THR A 90 -17.23 -19.66 -13.63
C THR A 90 -16.93 -19.10 -12.24
N ILE A 91 -16.71 -17.79 -12.10
CA ILE A 91 -16.55 -17.13 -10.77
C ILE A 91 -17.82 -17.32 -9.93
N LEU A 92 -19.00 -17.05 -10.51
CA LEU A 92 -20.26 -17.16 -9.78
C LEU A 92 -20.51 -18.59 -9.29
N SER A 93 -20.26 -19.58 -10.15
CA SER A 93 -20.38 -21.00 -9.79
C SER A 93 -19.39 -21.43 -8.71
N ARG A 94 -18.17 -20.88 -8.71
CA ARG A 94 -17.12 -21.22 -7.73
C ARG A 94 -17.23 -20.44 -6.42
N ALA A 95 -17.86 -19.26 -6.44
CA ALA A 95 -17.98 -18.40 -5.27
C ALA A 95 -18.66 -19.10 -4.09
N GLN A 96 -19.72 -19.87 -4.35
CA GLN A 96 -20.40 -20.61 -3.29
C GLN A 96 -19.48 -21.66 -2.64
N GLY A 97 -18.75 -22.43 -3.44
CA GLY A 97 -17.75 -23.39 -2.92
C GLY A 97 -16.60 -22.70 -2.18
N ALA A 98 -16.15 -21.54 -2.66
CA ALA A 98 -15.12 -20.75 -1.99
C ALA A 98 -15.60 -20.22 -0.62
N VAL A 99 -16.87 -19.80 -0.52
CA VAL A 99 -17.49 -19.40 0.77
C VAL A 99 -17.56 -20.57 1.75
N GLU A 100 -17.97 -21.75 1.30
CA GLU A 100 -18.03 -22.94 2.15
C GLU A 100 -16.64 -23.37 2.67
N VAL A 101 -15.63 -23.33 1.79
CA VAL A 101 -14.24 -23.59 2.17
C VAL A 101 -13.71 -22.51 3.13
N ALA A 102 -13.99 -21.24 2.87
CA ALA A 102 -13.60 -20.14 3.77
C ALA A 102 -14.27 -20.26 5.15
N ALA A 103 -15.56 -20.61 5.20
CA ALA A 103 -16.28 -20.86 6.44
C ALA A 103 -15.71 -22.07 7.20
N THR A 104 -15.28 -23.10 6.49
CA THR A 104 -14.60 -24.26 7.07
C THR A 104 -13.26 -23.88 7.68
N TYR A 105 -12.43 -23.11 6.97
CA TYR A 105 -11.17 -22.59 7.53
C TYR A 105 -11.36 -21.61 8.69
N ALA A 106 -12.47 -20.86 8.72
CA ALA A 106 -12.79 -20.01 9.86
C ALA A 106 -13.10 -20.83 11.13
N LYS A 107 -13.74 -22.00 10.97
CA LYS A 107 -14.02 -22.94 12.07
C LYS A 107 -12.79 -23.76 12.48
N HIS A 108 -11.94 -24.09 11.50
CA HIS A 108 -10.72 -24.89 11.66
C HIS A 108 -9.49 -24.13 11.18
N PRO A 109 -9.08 -23.06 11.89
CA PRO A 109 -7.94 -22.23 11.49
C PRO A 109 -6.62 -23.01 11.42
N GLU A 110 -6.50 -24.11 12.16
CA GLU A 110 -5.36 -25.03 12.14
C GLU A 110 -5.17 -25.77 10.81
N TRP A 111 -6.22 -25.85 9.98
CA TRP A 111 -6.14 -26.46 8.64
C TRP A 111 -5.60 -25.49 7.58
N LYS A 112 -5.61 -24.19 7.87
CA LYS A 112 -5.03 -23.18 6.98
C LYS A 112 -3.51 -23.19 7.15
N ARG A 113 -2.81 -24.02 6.38
CA ARG A 113 -1.35 -23.92 6.26
C ARG A 113 -1.00 -22.55 5.65
N ALA A 114 -0.42 -21.67 6.45
CA ALA A 114 0.24 -20.49 5.91
C ALA A 114 1.31 -20.96 4.91
N SER A 115 1.28 -20.46 3.68
CA SER A 115 2.35 -20.72 2.73
C SER A 115 3.64 -20.17 3.34
N SER A 116 4.57 -21.05 3.73
CA SER A 116 5.83 -20.65 4.39
C SER A 116 6.81 -19.92 3.46
N HIS A 117 6.38 -19.57 2.25
CA HIS A 117 7.22 -18.96 1.22
C HIS A 117 7.60 -17.50 1.48
N ARG A 118 7.10 -16.87 2.55
CA ARG A 118 7.67 -15.62 3.09
C ARG A 118 8.08 -15.83 4.54
N GLY A 119 9.31 -16.32 4.71
CA GLY A 119 9.89 -16.50 6.03
C GLY A 119 9.90 -15.21 6.84
N LYS A 120 9.44 -15.31 8.10
CA LYS A 120 9.78 -14.42 9.23
C LYS A 120 9.43 -12.92 9.14
N VAL A 121 8.85 -12.40 8.06
CA VAL A 121 8.38 -11.01 7.99
C VAL A 121 6.85 -11.03 8.03
N GLY A 122 6.29 -10.44 9.08
CA GLY A 122 4.88 -10.53 9.46
C GLY A 122 3.92 -9.73 8.58
N ASP A 123 3.76 -10.15 7.32
CA ASP A 123 2.76 -9.57 6.40
C ASP A 123 1.36 -10.17 6.55
N ASN A 124 1.24 -11.35 7.16
CA ASN A 124 -0.06 -12.00 7.37
C ASN A 124 -0.68 -11.51 8.68
N MET A 125 -1.11 -10.26 8.70
CA MET A 125 -1.84 -9.66 9.81
C MET A 125 -3.27 -10.20 9.83
N VAL A 126 -3.45 -11.39 10.39
CA VAL A 126 -4.79 -11.92 10.69
C VAL A 126 -5.43 -11.11 11.82
N PRO A 127 -6.76 -10.86 11.79
CA PRO A 127 -7.46 -10.13 12.85
C PRO A 127 -7.20 -10.66 14.26
N LYS A 128 -6.91 -11.96 14.38
CA LYS A 128 -6.60 -12.64 15.63
C LYS A 128 -5.21 -12.29 16.22
N SER A 129 -4.22 -11.93 15.39
CA SER A 129 -2.86 -11.58 15.85
C SER A 129 -2.69 -10.09 16.15
N ALA A 130 -3.55 -9.23 15.60
CA ALA A 130 -3.48 -7.79 15.82
C ALA A 130 -4.06 -7.35 17.17
N GLY A 131 -5.01 -8.10 17.73
CA GLY A 131 -5.75 -7.75 18.94
C GLY A 131 -6.63 -6.51 18.77
N PRO A 132 -7.75 -6.40 19.51
CA PRO A 132 -8.52 -5.16 19.53
C PRO A 132 -7.67 -4.03 20.11
N CYS A 133 -7.59 -2.90 19.41
CA CYS A 133 -7.00 -1.69 19.95
C CYS A 133 -8.09 -0.66 20.16
N ASN A 134 -8.25 -0.19 21.40
CA ASN A 134 -9.19 0.88 21.68
C ASN A 134 -8.72 2.16 20.98
N VAL A 135 -9.63 2.80 20.26
CA VAL A 135 -9.36 4.06 19.55
C VAL A 135 -9.14 5.22 20.51
N ASP A 136 -9.84 5.25 21.65
CA ASP A 136 -9.84 6.38 22.59
C ASP A 136 -8.44 6.64 23.17
N ASP A 137 -7.67 5.57 23.33
CA ASP A 137 -6.33 5.59 23.92
C ASP A 137 -5.23 6.13 22.99
N VAL A 138 -5.57 6.51 21.76
CA VAL A 138 -4.61 7.02 20.76
C VAL A 138 -4.65 8.53 20.72
N CYS A 139 -3.53 9.22 20.58
CA CYS A 139 -3.54 10.66 20.27
C CYS A 139 -2.99 10.87 18.86
N ILE A 140 -3.86 11.15 17.89
CA ILE A 140 -3.48 11.28 16.47
C ILE A 140 -2.37 12.31 16.28
N HIS A 141 -2.49 13.46 16.95
CA HIS A 141 -1.47 14.52 16.89
C HIS A 141 -0.12 14.02 17.40
N THR A 142 -0.10 13.33 18.54
CA THR A 142 1.13 12.76 19.10
C THR A 142 1.74 11.71 18.18
N CYS A 143 0.94 10.80 17.61
CA CYS A 143 1.43 9.82 16.63
C CYS A 143 2.07 10.49 15.42
N TRP A 144 1.42 11.55 14.90
CA TRP A 144 1.91 12.31 13.76
C TRP A 144 3.25 12.99 14.06
N SER A 145 3.32 13.76 15.15
CA SER A 145 4.55 14.43 15.59
C SER A 145 5.68 13.43 15.88
N ASN A 146 5.39 12.31 16.55
CA ASN A 146 6.37 11.27 16.82
C ASN A 146 6.88 10.61 15.54
N GLY A 147 5.98 10.31 14.60
CA GLY A 147 6.34 9.70 13.32
C GLY A 147 7.25 10.63 12.52
N ARG A 148 6.93 11.93 12.52
CA ARG A 148 7.76 12.96 11.92
C ARG A 148 9.16 13.01 12.53
N ALA A 149 9.27 13.12 13.85
CA ALA A 149 10.55 13.16 14.55
C ALA A 149 11.40 11.89 14.26
N GLN A 150 10.77 10.72 14.18
CA GLN A 150 11.43 9.49 13.79
C GLN A 150 11.91 9.50 12.32
N ALA A 151 11.15 10.11 11.41
CA ALA A 151 11.56 10.26 10.02
C ALA A 151 12.76 11.21 9.90
N GLU A 152 12.73 12.36 10.58
CA GLU A 152 13.84 13.32 10.62
C GLU A 152 15.13 12.69 11.16
N SER A 153 15.02 11.90 12.23
CA SER A 153 16.15 11.13 12.76
C SER A 153 16.73 10.15 11.72
N VAL A 154 15.91 9.52 10.89
CA VAL A 154 16.39 8.61 9.84
C VAL A 154 17.02 9.40 8.68
N LEU A 155 16.39 10.49 8.26
CA LEU A 155 16.84 11.31 7.14
C LEU A 155 18.15 12.04 7.45
N SER A 156 18.29 12.62 8.64
CA SER A 156 19.52 13.27 9.11
C SER A 156 20.72 12.33 9.19
N ARG A 157 20.49 11.04 9.41
CA ARG A 157 21.54 10.00 9.42
C ARG A 157 21.94 9.51 8.04
N SER A 158 21.21 9.89 6.98
CA SER A 158 21.45 9.42 5.61
C SER A 158 21.98 10.57 4.74
N PRO A 159 23.31 10.63 4.50
CA PRO A 159 23.93 11.73 3.75
C PRO A 159 23.39 11.85 2.32
N SER A 160 23.02 10.72 1.70
CA SER A 160 22.57 10.67 0.31
C SER A 160 21.24 11.39 0.07
N VAL A 161 20.39 11.51 1.09
CA VAL A 161 19.09 12.18 0.96
C VAL A 161 19.25 13.71 1.04
N GLY A 162 20.30 14.20 1.71
CA GLY A 162 20.59 15.63 1.83
C GLY A 162 19.55 16.39 2.67
N TYR A 163 18.90 15.72 3.63
CA TYR A 163 17.89 16.33 4.48
C TYR A 163 18.52 17.25 5.53
N LEU A 164 17.97 18.45 5.68
CA LEU A 164 18.36 19.41 6.72
C LEU A 164 17.30 19.48 7.83
N PRO A 165 17.68 19.65 9.11
CA PRO A 165 16.71 19.87 10.19
C PRO A 165 15.80 21.07 9.89
N GLY A 166 14.48 20.91 10.09
CA GLY A 166 13.49 21.97 9.83
C GLY A 166 12.96 22.02 8.39
N GLN A 167 13.49 21.18 7.49
CA GLN A 167 13.13 21.22 6.08
C GLN A 167 11.66 20.81 5.81
N PHE A 168 11.02 20.08 6.73
CA PHE A 168 9.58 19.79 6.64
C PHE A 168 8.73 21.04 6.90
N GLU A 169 9.11 21.94 7.82
CA GLU A 169 8.44 23.24 7.99
C GLU A 169 8.60 24.12 6.75
N GLU A 170 9.82 24.16 6.20
CA GLU A 170 10.10 24.92 4.98
C GLU A 170 9.22 24.43 3.83
N TRP A 171 9.17 23.11 3.61
CA TRP A 171 8.30 22.54 2.60
C TRP A 171 6.82 22.83 2.86
N ALA A 172 6.37 22.77 4.11
CA ALA A 172 5.00 23.13 4.46
C ALA A 172 4.69 24.61 4.18
N ALA A 173 5.65 25.51 4.42
CA ALA A 173 5.53 26.93 4.09
C ALA A 173 5.46 27.18 2.57
N ASP A 174 6.15 26.34 1.78
CA ASP A 174 6.06 26.33 0.31
C ASP A 174 4.75 25.70 -0.21
N GLY A 175 3.84 25.29 0.69
CA GLY A 175 2.57 24.65 0.34
C GLY A 175 2.65 23.14 0.13
N ALA A 176 3.76 22.49 0.47
CA ALA A 176 3.88 21.05 0.36
C ALA A 176 2.96 20.34 1.35
N THR A 177 2.19 19.39 0.83
CA THR A 177 1.41 18.44 1.62
C THR A 177 1.76 17.02 1.18
N MET A 178 1.30 16.01 1.92
CA MET A 178 1.55 14.61 1.53
C MET A 178 1.05 14.29 0.11
N LEU A 179 -0.08 14.88 -0.31
CA LEU A 179 -0.67 14.70 -1.64
C LEU A 179 -0.24 15.78 -2.65
N ALA A 180 0.40 16.83 -2.18
CA ALA A 180 0.97 17.89 -3.01
C ALA A 180 2.44 18.09 -2.63
N PRO A 181 3.32 17.12 -2.90
CA PRO A 181 4.69 17.17 -2.43
C PRO A 181 5.46 18.36 -3.00
N SER A 182 5.06 18.93 -4.14
CA SER A 182 5.63 20.15 -4.74
C SER A 182 4.75 21.39 -4.58
N GLY A 183 3.66 21.32 -3.80
CA GLY A 183 2.62 22.35 -3.74
C GLY A 183 1.51 22.19 -4.78
N VAL A 184 1.70 21.34 -5.79
CA VAL A 184 0.66 20.94 -6.75
C VAL A 184 0.13 19.56 -6.40
N ARG A 185 -1.19 19.45 -6.32
CA ARG A 185 -1.92 18.22 -5.98
C ARG A 185 -1.74 17.14 -7.06
N LEU A 186 -1.28 15.95 -6.64
CA LEU A 186 -1.02 14.81 -7.54
C LEU A 186 -2.30 14.07 -7.99
N ASP A 187 -3.45 14.37 -7.39
CA ASP A 187 -4.75 13.83 -7.74
C ASP A 187 -5.45 14.60 -8.88
N GLY A 188 -4.86 15.72 -9.33
CA GLY A 188 -5.43 16.59 -10.38
C GLY A 188 -4.90 16.38 -11.80
N PHE A 189 -3.93 15.48 -12.03
CA PHE A 189 -3.32 15.30 -13.34
C PHE A 189 -2.72 13.90 -13.46
N ILE A 190 -3.27 13.08 -14.35
CA ILE A 190 -2.50 11.99 -14.97
C ILE A 190 -1.89 12.67 -16.20
N PRO A 191 -0.59 13.01 -16.24
CA PRO A 191 0.04 13.28 -17.51
C PRO A 191 -0.09 12.00 -18.33
N GLU A 192 -0.69 12.08 -19.52
CA GLU A 192 -0.87 10.94 -20.45
C GLU A 192 0.46 10.29 -20.88
N ASP A 193 1.62 10.83 -20.47
CA ASP A 193 2.95 10.43 -20.93
C ASP A 193 3.81 9.68 -19.89
N SER A 194 3.23 9.10 -18.82
CA SER A 194 4.02 8.25 -17.89
C SER A 194 3.93 6.75 -18.16
N ASP A 195 3.67 6.37 -19.41
CA ASP A 195 3.83 4.99 -19.86
C ASP A 195 5.28 4.76 -20.29
N VAL A 196 5.95 3.93 -19.49
CA VAL A 196 6.99 2.96 -19.86
C VAL A 196 7.88 3.37 -21.05
N GLU A 197 9.14 3.71 -20.76
CA GLU A 197 10.18 3.78 -21.79
C GLU A 197 10.15 2.49 -22.63
N ASP A 198 9.77 2.62 -23.90
CA ASP A 198 9.93 1.60 -24.93
C ASP A 198 11.41 1.22 -24.97
N ASN A 199 11.72 0.06 -24.40
CA ASN A 199 12.98 -0.62 -24.59
C ASN A 199 13.07 -1.05 -26.07
N GLN A 200 13.51 -0.13 -26.94
CA GLN A 200 13.89 -0.43 -28.32
C GLN A 200 15.15 -1.31 -28.30
N GLY A 201 14.92 -2.60 -28.11
CA GLY A 201 15.90 -3.65 -28.34
C GLY A 201 15.95 -4.03 -29.81
N SER A 202 17.09 -3.74 -30.41
CA SER A 202 17.80 -4.53 -31.44
C SER A 202 17.08 -4.85 -32.77
N ASP A 203 17.58 -4.19 -33.82
CA ASP A 203 18.00 -4.75 -35.11
C ASP A 203 17.54 -6.19 -35.42
N VAL A 204 16.65 -6.29 -36.41
CA VAL A 204 16.58 -7.48 -37.26
C VAL A 204 16.55 -6.99 -38.72
N ASP A 205 17.66 -7.25 -39.41
CA ASP A 205 17.85 -7.05 -40.84
C ASP A 205 16.73 -7.70 -41.68
N GLU A 206 16.09 -6.91 -42.54
CA GLU A 206 15.22 -7.41 -43.60
C GLU A 206 15.97 -7.37 -44.93
N ALA A 207 16.61 -8.48 -45.28
CA ALA A 207 17.22 -8.71 -46.59
C ALA A 207 16.75 -10.05 -47.16
N ALA A 208 15.75 -9.99 -48.05
CA ALA A 208 15.32 -10.98 -49.06
C ALA A 208 13.83 -10.73 -49.35
N ALA A 209 13.27 -10.86 -50.55
CA ALA A 209 13.77 -11.10 -51.89
C ALA A 209 12.55 -10.80 -52.78
N ASP A 210 12.58 -9.74 -53.59
CA ASP A 210 11.54 -9.55 -54.60
C ASP A 210 11.88 -10.40 -55.82
N MET A 211 11.00 -11.36 -56.03
CA MET A 211 11.04 -12.42 -57.01
C MET A 211 10.21 -11.95 -58.20
N ASP A 212 10.87 -11.90 -59.36
CA ASP A 212 10.28 -11.64 -60.67
C ASP A 212 8.99 -12.44 -60.90
N LEU A 213 7.95 -11.76 -61.38
CA LEU A 213 6.83 -12.41 -62.07
C LEU A 213 6.60 -11.68 -63.40
N GLU A 214 6.70 -12.49 -64.45
CA GLU A 214 6.35 -12.23 -65.86
C GLU A 214 4.95 -11.63 -66.06
#